data_AF-A0A7W5SC30-F1
#
_entry.id   AF-A0A7W5SC30-F1
#
_cell.length_a   1.000
_cell.length_b   1.000
_cell.length_c   1.000
_cell.angle_alpha   90.00
_cell.angle_beta   90.00
_cell.angle_gamma   90.00
#
_symmetry.space_group_name_H-M   'P 1'
#
loop_
_entity.id
_entity.type
_entity.pdbx_description
1 polymer ?
#
loop_
_entity_poly.entity_id
_entity_poly.type
_entity_poly.pdbx_seq_one_letter_code
_entity_poly.pdbx_strand_id
1 'polypeptide(L)'
;MSEVDDAIASARASWSRISDDRGAVGAARLPTRGRTRRTQTIGKRLTRIAIADVAILIAAMVIGWIVPLGIGGFMLVTALLVAATLLFAVWPAERAPTPERLASVDIKALPRQTERWLEAQRPALPAPAVTLVDRIGVRLETLAPQLARFADDAPEAIEVRKLVGEQLPAFVKDYERVPQALRTTPRNGRTPDAELVAGLSLIEQEIGEMTQRLAQDDLDTLATRGRFLEMKYRDET
;
A
#
# COMPACT_ATOMS: atom_id res chain seq x y z
N MET A 1 23.12 -23.73 49.53
CA MET A 1 22.39 -24.07 48.29
C MET A 1 21.10 -23.27 48.29
N SER A 2 20.87 -22.22 47.52
CA SER A 2 21.71 -21.21 46.88
C SER A 2 20.68 -20.18 46.43
N GLU A 3 20.51 -19.09 47.18
CA GLU A 3 19.59 -17.99 46.85
C GLU A 3 19.92 -17.36 45.48
N VAL A 4 21.17 -17.55 45.05
CA VAL A 4 21.68 -17.23 43.71
C VAL A 4 21.09 -18.15 42.64
N ASP A 5 20.84 -19.42 42.93
CA ASP A 5 20.22 -20.34 41.96
C ASP A 5 18.73 -20.02 41.74
N ASP A 6 18.01 -19.58 42.78
CA ASP A 6 16.63 -19.11 42.67
C ASP A 6 16.54 -17.74 41.96
N ALA A 7 17.51 -16.85 42.19
CA ALA A 7 17.61 -15.59 41.46
C ALA A 7 17.93 -15.80 39.97
N ILE A 8 18.77 -16.78 39.63
CA ILE A 8 19.10 -17.11 38.23
C ILE A 8 17.93 -17.85 37.56
N ALA A 9 17.18 -18.70 38.29
CA ALA A 9 16.00 -19.38 37.78
C ALA A 9 14.84 -18.40 37.48
N SER A 10 14.58 -17.45 38.40
CA SER A 10 13.56 -16.41 38.21
C SER A 10 13.92 -15.41 37.10
N ALA A 11 15.21 -15.11 36.92
CA ALA A 11 15.70 -14.33 35.79
C ALA A 11 15.46 -15.06 34.45
N ARG A 12 15.73 -16.37 34.35
CA ARG A 12 15.48 -17.12 33.10
C ARG A 12 13.99 -17.22 32.75
N ALA A 13 13.11 -17.27 33.74
CA ALA A 13 11.66 -17.32 33.53
C ALA A 13 11.05 -15.98 33.08
N SER A 14 11.70 -14.84 33.34
CA SER A 14 11.27 -13.53 32.84
C SER A 14 11.78 -13.26 31.41
N TRP A 15 12.97 -13.77 31.08
CA TRP A 15 13.53 -13.67 29.73
C TRP A 15 12.75 -14.46 28.68
N SER A 16 12.14 -15.61 29.03
CA SER A 16 11.35 -16.40 28.07
C SER A 16 10.06 -15.70 27.63
N ARG A 17 9.43 -14.89 28.50
CA ARG A 17 8.23 -14.11 28.12
C ARG A 17 8.54 -12.95 27.20
N ILE A 18 9.71 -12.33 27.36
CA ILE A 18 10.14 -11.18 26.54
C ILE A 18 10.68 -11.65 25.18
N SER A 19 11.25 -12.86 25.10
CA SER A 19 11.67 -13.45 23.83
C SER A 19 10.49 -13.96 22.99
N ASP A 20 9.43 -14.45 23.63
CA ASP A 20 8.22 -14.89 22.91
C ASP A 20 7.43 -13.71 22.35
N ASP A 21 7.40 -12.55 23.02
CA ASP A 21 6.72 -11.35 22.53
C ASP A 21 7.50 -10.61 21.42
N ARG A 22 8.84 -10.73 21.40
CA ARG A 22 9.66 -10.25 20.27
C ARG A 22 9.77 -11.23 19.10
N GLY A 23 9.47 -12.52 19.32
CA GLY A 23 9.48 -13.57 18.30
C GLY A 23 8.11 -13.84 17.65
N ALA A 24 7.01 -13.60 18.36
CA ALA A 24 5.65 -13.84 17.85
C ALA A 24 5.20 -12.80 16.81
N VAL A 25 5.76 -11.59 16.83
CA VAL A 25 5.53 -10.56 15.78
C VAL A 25 6.36 -10.82 14.52
N GLY A 26 7.31 -11.77 14.55
CA GLY A 26 8.26 -12.05 13.46
C GLY A 26 8.08 -13.37 12.72
N ALA A 27 7.18 -14.27 13.16
CA ALA A 27 7.07 -15.62 12.58
C ALA A 27 5.64 -16.05 12.21
N ALA A 28 4.67 -15.12 12.20
CA ALA A 28 3.45 -15.35 11.43
C ALA A 28 3.84 -15.35 9.96
N ARG A 29 3.91 -16.54 9.36
CA ARG A 29 4.07 -16.74 7.91
C ARG A 29 3.17 -15.74 7.22
N LEU A 30 3.76 -14.67 6.67
CA LEU A 30 3.05 -13.68 5.89
C LEU A 30 2.34 -14.45 4.78
N PRO A 31 1.00 -14.56 4.78
CA PRO A 31 0.32 -15.19 3.67
C PRO A 31 0.69 -14.36 2.45
N THR A 32 1.27 -15.02 1.45
CA THR A 32 1.67 -14.44 0.17
C THR A 32 0.45 -13.77 -0.46
N ARG A 33 0.20 -12.50 -0.10
CA ARG A 33 -0.96 -11.68 -0.51
C ARG A 33 -0.93 -11.28 -1.98
N GLY A 34 0.05 -11.76 -2.75
CA GLY A 34 0.21 -11.47 -4.17
C GLY A 34 -0.84 -12.08 -5.10
N ARG A 35 -1.73 -12.96 -4.63
CA ARG A 35 -2.64 -13.70 -5.54
C ARG A 35 -4.08 -13.18 -5.60
N THR A 36 -4.56 -12.48 -4.58
CA THR A 36 -5.98 -12.08 -4.48
C THR A 36 -6.28 -10.67 -5.00
N ARG A 37 -5.28 -9.83 -5.25
CA ARG A 37 -5.49 -8.45 -5.78
C ARG A 37 -5.34 -8.32 -7.30
N ARG A 38 -4.93 -9.39 -8.00
CA ARG A 38 -4.85 -9.43 -9.48
C ARG A 38 -6.22 -9.43 -10.16
N THR A 39 -7.28 -9.78 -9.44
CA THR A 39 -8.63 -9.95 -10.00
C THR A 39 -9.38 -8.62 -10.22
N GLN A 40 -9.04 -7.54 -9.50
CA GLN A 40 -9.73 -6.25 -9.65
C GLN A 40 -9.26 -5.46 -10.89
N THR A 41 -7.99 -5.58 -11.28
CA THR A 41 -7.48 -4.96 -12.52
C THR A 41 -7.82 -5.77 -13.76
N ILE A 42 -7.95 -7.10 -13.64
CA ILE A 42 -8.48 -7.97 -14.70
C ILE A 42 -9.97 -7.70 -14.91
N GLY A 43 -10.76 -7.51 -13.84
CA GLY A 43 -12.20 -7.25 -13.93
C GLY A 43 -12.54 -6.02 -14.78
N LYS A 44 -11.88 -4.88 -14.54
CA LYS A 44 -12.12 -3.65 -15.32
C LYS A 44 -11.70 -3.76 -16.80
N ARG A 45 -10.67 -4.57 -17.10
CA ARG A 45 -10.24 -4.85 -18.47
C ARG A 45 -11.27 -5.72 -19.19
N LEU A 46 -11.78 -6.76 -18.53
CA LEU A 46 -12.83 -7.63 -19.06
C LEU A 46 -14.11 -6.84 -19.37
N THR A 47 -14.52 -5.91 -18.49
CA THR A 47 -15.72 -5.10 -18.73
C THR A 47 -15.57 -4.19 -19.96
N ARG A 48 -14.40 -3.55 -20.17
CA ARG A 48 -14.18 -2.70 -21.36
C ARG A 48 -14.17 -3.53 -22.66
N ILE A 49 -13.55 -4.71 -22.64
CA ILE A 49 -13.55 -5.64 -23.79
C ILE A 49 -14.99 -6.10 -24.08
N ALA A 50 -15.74 -6.52 -23.05
CA ALA A 50 -17.12 -6.95 -23.21
C ALA A 50 -18.04 -5.84 -23.76
N ILE A 51 -17.86 -4.58 -23.33
CA ILE A 51 -18.64 -3.45 -23.85
C ILE A 51 -18.30 -3.19 -25.32
N ALA A 52 -17.02 -3.23 -25.70
CA ALA A 52 -16.58 -3.04 -27.08
C ALA A 52 -17.12 -4.14 -28.00
N ASP A 53 -17.05 -5.41 -27.58
CA ASP A 53 -17.54 -6.54 -28.37
C ASP A 53 -19.07 -6.47 -28.55
N VAL A 54 -19.81 -6.13 -27.49
CA VAL A 54 -21.28 -5.92 -27.57
C VAL A 54 -21.63 -4.77 -28.52
N ALA A 55 -20.88 -3.66 -28.48
CA ALA A 55 -21.12 -2.54 -29.39
C ALA A 55 -20.87 -2.92 -30.87
N ILE A 56 -19.82 -3.69 -31.15
CA ILE A 56 -19.50 -4.20 -32.49
C ILE A 56 -20.61 -5.14 -32.99
N LEU A 57 -21.10 -6.03 -32.12
CA LEU A 57 -22.20 -6.94 -32.46
C LEU A 57 -23.51 -6.19 -32.74
N ILE A 58 -23.84 -5.17 -31.96
CA ILE A 58 -25.03 -4.34 -32.19
C ILE A 58 -24.89 -3.58 -33.51
N ALA A 59 -23.73 -2.97 -33.80
CA ALA A 59 -23.49 -2.26 -35.05
C ALA A 59 -23.59 -3.21 -36.26
N ALA A 60 -23.02 -4.42 -36.17
CA ALA A 60 -23.13 -5.44 -37.19
C ALA A 60 -24.57 -5.90 -37.43
N MET A 61 -25.37 -6.04 -36.36
CA MET A 61 -26.77 -6.45 -36.45
C MET A 61 -27.63 -5.36 -37.12
N VAL A 62 -27.39 -4.09 -36.81
CA VAL A 62 -28.09 -2.95 -37.44
C VAL A 62 -27.73 -2.82 -38.92
N ILE A 63 -26.45 -2.98 -39.27
CA ILE A 63 -25.99 -2.93 -40.67
C ILE A 63 -26.52 -4.12 -41.47
N GLY A 64 -26.55 -5.32 -40.87
CA GLY A 64 -27.10 -6.54 -41.46
C GLY A 64 -28.59 -6.48 -41.75
N TRP A 65 -29.33 -5.60 -41.07
CA TRP A 65 -30.74 -5.37 -41.34
C TRP A 65 -30.98 -4.60 -42.65
N ILE A 66 -30.02 -3.75 -43.05
CA ILE A 66 -30.12 -2.88 -44.23
C ILE A 66 -29.40 -3.50 -45.44
N VAL A 67 -28.31 -4.22 -45.20
CA VAL A 67 -27.48 -4.84 -46.24
C VAL A 67 -27.35 -6.35 -45.95
N PRO A 68 -27.65 -7.26 -46.90
CA PRO A 68 -27.46 -8.69 -46.68
C PRO A 68 -25.97 -9.01 -46.52
N LEU A 69 -25.53 -9.10 -45.26
CA LEU A 69 -24.19 -9.52 -44.87
C LEU A 69 -24.08 -11.03 -45.14
N GLY A 70 -23.74 -11.41 -46.38
CA GLY A 70 -23.37 -12.79 -46.71
C GLY A 70 -22.10 -13.24 -45.96
N ILE A 71 -21.49 -14.36 -46.38
CA ILE A 71 -20.28 -14.91 -45.73
C ILE A 71 -19.15 -13.86 -45.62
N GLY A 72 -19.02 -12.97 -46.61
CA GLY A 72 -18.04 -11.87 -46.57
C GLY A 72 -18.30 -10.82 -45.49
N GLY A 73 -19.56 -10.53 -45.17
CA GLY A 73 -19.92 -9.62 -44.08
C GLY A 73 -19.67 -10.23 -42.70
N PHE A 74 -19.99 -11.52 -42.54
CA PHE A 74 -19.67 -12.28 -41.33
C PHE A 74 -18.16 -12.34 -41.04
N MET A 75 -17.36 -12.59 -42.08
CA MET A 75 -15.90 -12.58 -41.99
C MET A 75 -15.35 -11.21 -41.55
N LEU A 76 -15.91 -10.11 -42.08
CA LEU A 76 -15.49 -8.75 -41.70
C LEU A 76 -15.82 -8.41 -40.25
N VAL A 77 -17.01 -8.82 -39.76
CA VAL A 77 -17.40 -8.64 -38.35
C VAL A 77 -16.51 -9.47 -37.43
N THR A 78 -16.19 -10.70 -37.81
CA THR A 78 -15.29 -11.58 -37.04
C THR A 78 -13.87 -11.03 -37.02
N ALA A 79 -13.38 -10.49 -38.15
CA ALA A 79 -12.08 -9.81 -38.21
C ALA A 79 -12.04 -8.54 -37.35
N LEU A 80 -13.12 -7.75 -37.32
CA LEU A 80 -13.25 -6.58 -36.45
C LEU A 80 -13.27 -6.95 -34.97
N LEU A 81 -13.98 -8.03 -34.60
CA LEU A 81 -13.96 -8.55 -33.23
C LEU A 81 -12.54 -8.96 -32.84
N VAL A 82 -11.88 -9.82 -33.63
CA VAL A 82 -10.50 -10.25 -33.35
C VAL A 82 -9.54 -9.07 -33.29
N ALA A 83 -9.67 -8.09 -34.19
CA ALA A 83 -8.84 -6.88 -34.18
C ALA A 83 -9.10 -6.03 -32.93
N ALA A 84 -10.35 -5.86 -32.50
CA ALA A 84 -10.69 -5.13 -31.28
C ALA A 84 -10.16 -5.84 -30.02
N THR A 85 -10.30 -7.18 -29.94
CA THR A 85 -9.75 -7.96 -28.83
C THR A 85 -8.23 -7.87 -28.77
N LEU A 86 -7.55 -7.97 -29.91
CA LEU A 86 -6.09 -7.85 -30.00
C LEU A 86 -5.62 -6.42 -29.68
N LEU A 87 -6.30 -5.39 -30.18
CA LEU A 87 -5.96 -4.00 -29.93
C LEU A 87 -6.07 -3.66 -28.43
N PHE A 88 -7.14 -4.12 -27.77
CA PHE A 88 -7.31 -3.95 -26.32
C PHE A 88 -6.42 -4.87 -25.48
N ALA A 89 -6.01 -6.04 -25.99
CA ALA A 89 -5.06 -6.93 -25.31
C ALA A 89 -3.64 -6.36 -25.30
N VAL A 90 -3.25 -5.65 -26.37
CA VAL A 90 -1.91 -5.06 -26.52
C VAL A 90 -1.83 -3.64 -25.93
N TRP A 91 -2.96 -2.96 -25.71
CA TRP A 91 -2.97 -1.63 -25.10
C TRP A 91 -2.56 -1.72 -23.61
N PRO A 92 -1.45 -1.08 -23.20
CA PRO A 92 -1.00 -1.11 -21.82
C PRO A 92 -1.99 -0.34 -20.95
N ALA A 93 -2.80 -1.07 -20.17
CA ALA A 93 -3.77 -0.46 -19.28
C ALA A 93 -3.06 0.30 -18.17
N GLU A 94 -3.33 1.61 -18.12
CA GLU A 94 -3.10 2.53 -17.01
C GLU A 94 -1.69 2.46 -16.43
N ARG A 95 -0.81 3.28 -17.01
CA ARG A 95 0.45 3.72 -16.38
C ARG A 95 0.19 3.99 -14.90
N ALA A 96 1.07 3.44 -14.06
CA ALA A 96 1.05 3.63 -12.61
C ALA A 96 0.75 5.10 -12.26
N PRO A 97 -0.05 5.35 -11.21
CA PRO A 97 -0.42 6.70 -10.82
C PRO A 97 0.84 7.55 -10.71
N THR A 98 0.88 8.62 -11.49
CA THR A 98 1.98 9.56 -11.52
C THR A 98 2.16 10.18 -10.13
N PRO A 99 3.40 10.45 -9.71
CA PRO A 99 3.69 11.07 -8.42
C PRO A 99 2.99 12.42 -8.22
N GLU A 100 2.72 13.18 -9.28
CA GLU A 100 1.97 14.44 -9.18
C GLU A 100 0.50 14.21 -8.78
N ARG A 101 -0.04 13.00 -8.99
CA ARG A 101 -1.37 12.58 -8.51
C ARG A 101 -1.35 12.11 -7.05
N LEU A 102 -0.19 11.71 -6.51
CA LEU A 102 -0.08 11.36 -5.09
C LEU A 102 -0.17 12.61 -4.19
N ALA A 103 0.29 13.78 -4.64
CA ALA A 103 0.18 15.02 -3.86
C ALA A 103 -1.22 15.68 -3.94
N SER A 104 -1.99 15.40 -5.00
CA SER A 104 -3.25 16.07 -5.34
C SER A 104 -4.51 15.22 -5.07
N VAL A 105 -4.37 14.04 -4.47
CA VAL A 105 -5.49 13.16 -4.13
C VAL A 105 -5.89 13.30 -2.66
N ASP A 106 -7.20 13.19 -2.42
CA ASP A 106 -7.87 13.05 -1.12
C ASP A 106 -7.05 12.19 -0.13
N ILE A 107 -6.83 12.72 1.08
CA ILE A 107 -6.01 12.11 2.14
C ILE A 107 -6.39 10.65 2.39
N LYS A 108 -7.67 10.31 2.19
CA LYS A 108 -8.26 8.98 2.43
C LYS A 108 -7.75 7.91 1.47
N ALA A 109 -7.26 8.30 0.29
CA ALA A 109 -6.75 7.38 -0.71
C ALA A 109 -5.22 7.28 -0.71
N LEU A 110 -4.50 8.20 -0.05
CA LEU A 110 -3.03 8.25 -0.03
C LEU A 110 -2.39 6.94 0.43
N PRO A 111 -2.79 6.32 1.56
CA PRO A 111 -2.13 5.10 2.03
C PRO A 111 -2.24 3.95 1.01
N ARG A 112 -3.42 3.77 0.40
CA ARG A 112 -3.65 2.74 -0.63
C ARG A 112 -2.95 3.03 -1.95
N GLN A 113 -2.73 4.30 -2.29
CA GLN A 113 -1.99 4.65 -3.50
C GLN A 113 -0.49 4.43 -3.29
N THR A 114 0.05 4.87 -2.16
CA THR A 114 1.46 4.65 -1.81
C THR A 114 1.79 3.17 -1.65
N GLU A 115 0.91 2.35 -1.06
CA GLU A 115 1.09 0.90 -0.98
C GLU A 115 1.23 0.27 -2.38
N ARG A 116 0.32 0.61 -3.32
CA ARG A 116 0.39 0.10 -4.69
C ARG A 116 1.64 0.55 -5.44
N TRP A 117 2.08 1.77 -5.17
CA TRP A 117 3.29 2.31 -5.77
C TRP A 117 4.54 1.61 -5.21
N LEU A 118 4.61 1.41 -3.89
CA LEU A 118 5.67 0.66 -3.22
C LEU A 118 5.76 -0.80 -3.71
N GLU A 119 4.62 -1.45 -3.91
CA GLU A 119 4.55 -2.81 -4.47
C GLU A 119 5.14 -2.88 -5.89
N ALA A 120 4.86 -1.87 -6.72
CA ALA A 120 5.42 -1.78 -8.07
C ALA A 120 6.95 -1.57 -8.05
N GLN A 121 7.49 -1.00 -6.98
CA GLN A 121 8.90 -0.64 -6.87
C GLN A 121 9.79 -1.75 -6.31
N ARG A 122 9.20 -2.81 -5.73
CA ARG A 122 9.92 -4.00 -5.21
C ARG A 122 11.06 -4.53 -6.08
N PRO A 123 10.90 -4.74 -7.41
CA PRO A 123 11.97 -5.34 -8.22
C PRO A 123 13.23 -4.48 -8.36
N ALA A 124 13.13 -3.16 -8.09
CA ALA A 124 14.26 -2.24 -8.19
C ALA A 124 15.05 -2.09 -6.88
N LEU A 125 14.55 -2.67 -5.78
CA LEU A 125 15.07 -2.49 -4.43
C LEU A 125 15.95 -3.67 -3.99
N PRO A 126 16.97 -3.43 -3.13
CA PRO A 126 17.78 -4.49 -2.56
C PRO A 126 16.97 -5.30 -1.54
N ALA A 127 17.30 -6.58 -1.35
CA ALA A 127 16.52 -7.48 -0.50
C ALA A 127 16.21 -6.96 0.92
N PRO A 128 17.14 -6.28 1.63
CA PRO A 128 16.84 -5.71 2.95
C PRO A 128 15.81 -4.57 2.90
N ALA A 129 15.81 -3.76 1.84
CA ALA A 129 14.87 -2.65 1.66
C ALA A 129 13.44 -3.14 1.35
N VAL A 130 13.30 -4.28 0.67
CA VAL A 130 11.98 -4.89 0.41
C VAL A 130 11.24 -5.17 1.72
N THR A 131 11.94 -5.71 2.73
CA THR A 131 11.34 -6.00 4.05
C THR A 131 10.94 -4.73 4.79
N LEU A 132 11.64 -3.61 4.59
CA LEU A 132 11.26 -2.32 5.16
C LEU A 132 10.01 -1.75 4.46
N VAL A 133 9.97 -1.83 3.14
CA VAL A 133 8.80 -1.42 2.35
C VAL A 133 7.56 -2.22 2.75
N ASP A 134 7.70 -3.53 2.99
CA ASP A 134 6.63 -4.37 3.52
C ASP A 134 6.07 -3.85 4.85
N ARG A 135 6.97 -3.56 5.80
CA ARG A 135 6.57 -3.02 7.11
C ARG A 135 5.90 -1.67 7.00
N ILE A 136 6.41 -0.78 6.14
CA ILE A 136 5.77 0.50 5.85
C ILE A 136 4.37 0.28 5.28
N GLY A 137 4.20 -0.62 4.32
CA GLY A 137 2.90 -0.97 3.75
C GLY A 137 1.88 -1.40 4.80
N VAL A 138 2.28 -2.25 5.75
CA VAL A 138 1.42 -2.68 6.88
C VAL A 138 1.06 -1.50 7.77
N ARG A 139 2.03 -0.65 8.14
CA ARG A 139 1.75 0.54 8.97
C ARG A 139 0.79 1.51 8.28
N LEU A 140 0.95 1.72 6.98
CA LEU A 140 0.04 2.55 6.18
C LEU A 140 -1.39 1.98 6.15
N GLU A 141 -1.56 0.66 6.08
CA GLU A 141 -2.87 0.01 6.16
C GLU A 141 -3.54 0.25 7.54
N THR A 142 -2.75 0.18 8.63
CA THR A 142 -3.26 0.45 10.00
C THR A 142 -3.59 1.92 10.24
N LEU A 143 -2.91 2.83 9.55
CA LEU A 143 -3.07 4.28 9.69
C LEU A 143 -4.22 4.82 8.82
N ALA A 144 -4.59 4.12 7.74
CA ALA A 144 -5.69 4.50 6.84
C ALA A 144 -7.04 4.81 7.52
N PRO A 145 -7.58 3.98 8.43
CA PRO A 145 -8.86 4.28 9.09
C PRO A 145 -8.77 5.47 10.07
N GLN A 146 -7.57 5.75 10.61
CA GLN A 146 -7.34 6.85 11.53
C GLN A 146 -7.30 8.17 10.75
N LEU A 147 -6.49 8.24 9.69
CA LEU A 147 -6.46 9.38 8.76
C LEU A 147 -7.84 9.74 8.21
N ALA A 148 -8.69 8.74 7.93
CA ALA A 148 -10.00 8.98 7.34
C ALA A 148 -10.96 9.77 8.25
N ARG A 149 -10.65 9.90 9.55
CA ARG A 149 -11.43 10.67 10.53
C ARG A 149 -11.07 12.15 10.55
N PHE A 150 -9.84 12.49 10.14
CA PHE A 150 -9.35 13.85 10.11
C PHE A 150 -9.76 14.56 8.81
N ALA A 151 -9.91 15.88 8.90
CA ALA A 151 -10.09 16.71 7.72
C ALA A 151 -8.77 16.78 6.93
N ASP A 152 -8.88 17.00 5.62
CA ASP A 152 -7.72 17.03 4.71
C ASP A 152 -6.69 18.12 5.06
N ASP A 153 -7.12 19.17 5.77
CA ASP A 153 -6.34 20.33 6.20
C ASP A 153 -5.85 20.24 7.66
N ALA A 154 -6.17 19.15 8.36
CA ALA A 154 -5.66 18.93 9.72
C ALA A 154 -4.11 18.88 9.71
N PRO A 155 -3.43 19.47 10.73
CA PRO A 155 -1.97 19.47 10.81
C PRO A 155 -1.35 18.08 10.66
N GLU A 156 -1.95 17.07 11.29
CA GLU A 156 -1.51 15.68 11.29
C GLU A 156 -1.68 15.04 9.90
N ALA A 157 -2.76 15.38 9.19
CA ALA A 157 -3.03 14.92 7.84
C ALA A 157 -2.03 15.50 6.84
N ILE A 158 -1.67 16.78 6.99
CA ILE A 158 -0.65 17.45 6.17
C ILE A 158 0.72 16.80 6.36
N GLU A 159 1.11 16.52 7.61
CA GLU A 159 2.40 15.90 7.94
C GLU A 159 2.52 14.50 7.32
N VAL A 160 1.49 13.66 7.48
CA VAL A 160 1.46 12.33 6.88
C VAL A 160 1.46 12.40 5.35
N ARG A 161 0.71 13.34 4.74
CA ARG A 161 0.73 13.54 3.29
C ARG A 161 2.13 13.86 2.78
N LYS A 162 2.84 14.76 3.47
CA LYS A 162 4.21 15.14 3.11
C LYS A 162 5.16 13.95 3.21
N LEU A 163 5.09 13.18 4.30
CA LEU A 163 5.97 12.03 4.50
C LEU A 163 5.69 10.90 3.49
N VAL A 164 4.43 10.51 3.35
CA VAL A 164 4.01 9.31 2.60
C VAL A 164 3.79 9.60 1.11
N GLY A 165 3.35 10.81 0.76
CA GLY A 165 3.02 11.22 -0.60
C GLY A 165 4.17 11.89 -1.34
N GLU A 166 5.07 12.57 -0.62
CA GLU A 166 6.16 13.34 -1.25
C GLU A 166 7.54 12.77 -0.90
N GLN A 167 7.88 12.69 0.39
CA GLN A 167 9.24 12.36 0.84
C GLN A 167 9.62 10.92 0.54
N LEU A 168 8.76 9.96 0.89
CA LEU A 168 9.00 8.54 0.65
C LEU A 168 9.16 8.24 -0.85
N PRO A 169 8.23 8.68 -1.74
CA PRO A 169 8.39 8.46 -3.18
C PRO A 169 9.59 9.20 -3.78
N ALA A 170 9.92 10.40 -3.29
CA ALA A 170 11.11 11.14 -3.76
C ALA A 170 12.40 10.39 -3.42
N PHE A 171 12.54 9.91 -2.18
CA PHE A 171 13.74 9.23 -1.72
C PHE A 171 14.04 7.95 -2.51
N VAL A 172 13.03 7.13 -2.74
CA VAL A 172 13.16 5.89 -3.51
C VAL A 172 13.48 6.18 -4.99
N LYS A 173 12.92 7.24 -5.58
CA LYS A 173 13.29 7.66 -6.94
C LYS A 173 14.72 8.16 -7.04
N ASP A 174 15.20 8.88 -6.02
CA ASP A 174 16.58 9.33 -5.99
C ASP A 174 17.55 8.14 -5.94
N TYR A 175 17.19 7.07 -5.23
CA TYR A 175 17.91 5.81 -5.28
C TYR A 175 17.84 5.14 -6.66
N GLU A 176 16.69 5.13 -7.33
CA GLU A 176 16.54 4.56 -8.67
C GLU A 176 17.42 5.24 -9.73
N ARG A 177 17.63 6.56 -9.60
CA ARG A 177 18.52 7.33 -10.47
C ARG A 177 19.98 6.87 -10.36
N VAL A 178 20.36 6.19 -9.27
CA VAL A 178 21.70 5.64 -9.11
C VAL A 178 21.86 4.40 -10.01
N PRO A 179 22.83 4.37 -10.93
CA PRO A 179 23.10 3.21 -11.78
C PRO A 179 23.41 1.97 -10.95
N GLN A 180 22.90 0.79 -11.34
CA GLN A 180 23.05 -0.45 -10.56
C GLN A 180 24.50 -0.78 -10.20
N ALA A 181 25.44 -0.55 -11.12
CA ALA A 181 26.87 -0.79 -10.90
C ALA A 181 27.50 0.05 -9.77
N LEU A 182 26.85 1.16 -9.37
CA LEU A 182 27.35 2.07 -8.34
C LEU A 182 26.62 1.93 -6.99
N ARG A 183 25.57 1.11 -6.92
CA ARG A 183 24.72 0.98 -5.72
C ARG A 183 25.40 0.27 -4.56
N THR A 184 26.33 -0.62 -4.86
CA THR A 184 27.18 -1.33 -3.88
C THR A 184 28.52 -0.66 -3.65
N THR A 185 28.84 0.41 -4.39
CA THR A 185 30.13 1.08 -4.29
C THR A 185 30.08 2.10 -3.15
N PRO A 186 30.97 2.00 -2.15
CA PRO A 186 30.98 2.92 -1.04
C PRO A 186 31.38 4.32 -1.51
N ARG A 187 30.58 5.31 -1.14
CA ARG A 187 30.83 6.73 -1.38
C ARG A 187 30.62 7.48 -0.06
N ASN A 188 31.61 8.26 0.37
CA ASN A 188 31.59 8.93 1.67
C ASN A 188 31.38 7.96 2.86
N GLY A 189 31.92 6.73 2.77
CA GLY A 189 31.85 5.74 3.86
C GLY A 189 30.56 4.91 3.92
N ARG A 190 29.57 5.13 3.04
CA ARG A 190 28.37 4.30 2.94
C ARG A 190 28.04 3.93 1.50
N THR A 191 27.40 2.79 1.29
CA THR A 191 26.87 2.42 -0.02
C THR A 191 25.48 3.03 -0.20
N PRO A 192 25.09 3.42 -1.43
CA PRO A 192 23.71 3.84 -1.71
C PRO A 192 22.65 2.84 -1.23
N ASP A 193 22.94 1.53 -1.30
CA ASP A 193 22.06 0.49 -0.75
C ASP A 193 21.88 0.61 0.76
N ALA A 194 22.97 0.83 1.51
CA ALA A 194 22.91 1.00 2.96
C ALA A 194 22.20 2.30 3.34
N GLU A 195 22.40 3.38 2.58
CA GLU A 195 21.74 4.67 2.79
C GLU A 195 20.22 4.57 2.57
N LEU A 196 19.79 3.87 1.52
CA LEU A 196 18.38 3.58 1.26
C LEU A 196 17.75 2.81 2.43
N VAL A 197 18.42 1.76 2.91
CA VAL A 197 17.92 0.97 4.04
C VAL A 197 17.81 1.81 5.31
N ALA A 198 18.80 2.66 5.60
CA ALA A 198 18.76 3.56 6.75
C ALA A 198 17.63 4.58 6.64
N GLY A 199 17.47 5.23 5.48
CA GLY A 199 16.42 6.22 5.25
C GLY A 199 15.01 5.60 5.32
N LEU A 200 14.81 4.43 4.71
CA LEU A 200 13.53 3.71 4.80
C LEU A 200 13.22 3.26 6.24
N SER A 201 14.23 2.87 7.01
CA SER A 201 14.05 2.54 8.43
C SER A 201 13.63 3.75 9.26
N LEU A 202 14.18 4.93 8.97
CA LEU A 202 13.79 6.17 9.66
C LEU A 202 12.34 6.54 9.32
N ILE A 203 11.96 6.47 8.04
CA ILE A 203 10.58 6.73 7.60
C ILE A 203 9.60 5.75 8.26
N GLU A 204 9.97 4.47 8.38
CA GLU A 204 9.13 3.45 9.02
C GLU A 204 8.90 3.74 10.52
N GLN A 205 9.93 4.21 11.22
CA GLN A 205 9.83 4.64 12.62
C GLN A 205 8.92 5.85 12.77
N GLU A 206 9.14 6.89 11.96
CA GLU A 206 8.37 8.14 12.00
C GLU A 206 6.86 7.88 11.74
N ILE A 207 6.53 7.05 10.75
CA ILE A 207 5.14 6.63 10.51
C ILE A 207 4.55 5.92 11.74
N GLY A 208 5.37 5.13 12.43
CA GLY A 208 5.00 4.49 13.70
C GLY A 208 4.68 5.48 14.81
N GLU A 209 5.55 6.45 15.02
CA GLU A 209 5.39 7.50 16.03
C GLU A 209 4.15 8.35 15.76
N MET A 210 3.92 8.73 14.50
CA MET A 210 2.68 9.43 14.08
C MET A 210 1.44 8.59 14.38
N THR A 211 1.47 7.29 14.07
CA THR A 211 0.34 6.38 14.36
C THR A 211 0.06 6.33 15.87
N GLN A 212 1.11 6.30 16.70
CA GLN A 212 0.97 6.29 18.15
C GLN A 212 0.43 7.62 18.69
N ARG A 213 0.89 8.76 18.16
CA ARG A 213 0.36 10.09 18.50
C ARG A 213 -1.14 10.19 18.20
N LEU A 214 -1.55 9.78 16.98
CA LEU A 214 -2.95 9.76 16.58
C LEU A 214 -3.81 8.85 17.49
N ALA A 215 -3.28 7.71 17.90
CA ALA A 215 -3.98 6.81 18.82
C ALA A 215 -4.09 7.37 20.25
N GLN A 216 -3.09 8.13 20.71
CA GLN A 216 -3.11 8.74 22.05
C GLN A 216 -4.23 9.78 22.18
N ASP A 217 -4.42 10.63 21.16
CA ASP A 217 -5.50 11.63 21.14
C ASP A 217 -6.90 10.99 21.24
N ASP A 218 -7.09 9.85 20.56
CA ASP A 218 -8.32 9.07 20.64
C ASP A 218 -8.56 8.52 22.05
N LEU A 219 -7.51 8.01 22.71
CA LEU A 219 -7.59 7.47 24.07
C LEU A 219 -7.89 8.57 25.10
N ASP A 220 -7.27 9.74 24.97
CA ASP A 220 -7.50 10.88 25.86
C ASP A 220 -8.94 11.41 25.74
N THR A 221 -9.47 11.45 24.51
CA THR A 221 -10.87 11.79 24.25
C THR A 221 -11.82 10.78 24.91
N LEU A 222 -11.52 9.48 24.82
CA LEU A 222 -12.32 8.43 25.44
C LEU A 222 -12.31 8.54 26.97
N ALA A 223 -11.14 8.75 27.57
CA ALA A 223 -10.99 8.91 29.02
C ALA A 223 -11.76 10.13 29.55
N THR A 224 -11.76 11.23 28.80
CA THR A 224 -12.51 12.45 29.14
C THR A 224 -14.02 12.20 29.12
N ARG A 225 -14.53 11.52 28.08
CA ARG A 225 -15.96 11.16 27.99
C ARG A 225 -16.37 10.18 29.08
N GLY A 226 -15.53 9.20 29.41
CA GLY A 226 -15.76 8.27 30.52
C GLY A 226 -15.92 8.99 31.85
N ARG A 227 -14.98 9.90 32.18
CA ARG A 227 -15.06 10.72 33.40
C ARG A 227 -16.32 11.59 33.45
N PHE A 228 -16.73 12.19 32.34
CA PHE A 228 -17.97 12.97 32.27
C PHE A 228 -19.22 12.11 32.54
N LEU A 229 -19.28 10.90 31.97
CA LEU A 229 -20.39 9.98 32.22
C LEU A 229 -20.44 9.55 33.68
N GLU A 230 -19.29 9.23 34.29
CA GLU A 230 -19.24 8.92 35.72
C GLU A 230 -19.77 10.06 36.58
N MET A 231 -19.34 11.30 36.33
CA MET A 231 -19.85 12.47 37.07
C MET A 231 -21.36 12.66 36.88
N LYS A 232 -21.83 12.62 35.62
CA LYS A 232 -23.25 12.89 35.31
C LYS A 232 -24.22 11.88 35.93
N TYR A 233 -23.85 10.60 35.98
CA TYR A 233 -24.77 9.52 36.39
C TYR A 233 -24.51 8.99 37.81
N ARG A 234 -23.37 9.31 38.43
CA ARG A 234 -23.08 8.94 39.83
C ARG A 234 -23.69 9.93 40.83
N ASP A 235 -23.99 11.17 40.42
CA ASP A 235 -24.63 12.18 41.27
C ASP A 235 -26.18 12.07 41.31
N GLU A 236 -26.80 11.19 40.48
CA GLU A 236 -28.25 10.94 40.46
C GLU A 236 -28.70 9.76 41.37
N THR A 237 -27.79 9.16 42.14
CA THR A 237 -28.05 8.09 43.14
C THR A 237 -27.56 8.47 44.51
#